data_AF-A0A5C5XZC4-F1
#
_entry.id   AF-A0A5C5XZC4-F1
#
_cell.length_a   1.000
_cell.length_b   1.000
_cell.length_c   1.000
_cell.angle_alpha   90.00
_cell.angle_beta   90.00
_cell.angle_gamma   90.00
#
_symmetry.space_group_name_H-M   'P 1'
#
loop_
_entity.id
_entity.type
_entity.pdbx_description
1 polymer ?
#
loop_
_entity_poly.entity_id
_entity_poly.type
_entity_poly.pdbx_seq_one_letter_code
_entity_poly.pdbx_strand_id
1 'polypeptide(L)'
;MLRTFLKFWGQWNSASDHCGDESAMKRDAEVVLFADLRQSGRRRSSKKLAKVAADTNPMVAADPMGQSVPAGPLTSDASRPTPSHRARVLGMNLKHTKLCTDRRCDRLASVGVITAGDLMTAEPLAIAKKMGAPAKAEATLRRYQQAIRLSAAVPGLMPRDASLLVSIHRKSIRALAIDSPAMLHRDLERFALSSRGQREMKGRRLPSLRRVRRWIEASSSLQVAV
;
A
#
# COMPACT_ATOMS: atom_id res chain seq x y z
N MET A 1 14.38 -12.44 -38.83
CA MET A 1 14.98 -11.65 -37.73
C MET A 1 14.10 -11.75 -36.48
N LEU A 2 14.26 -12.79 -35.65
CA LEU A 2 13.58 -12.95 -34.35
C LEU A 2 14.21 -14.12 -33.55
N ARG A 3 15.53 -14.08 -33.38
CA ARG A 3 16.30 -15.11 -32.65
C ARG A 3 17.46 -14.46 -31.88
N THR A 4 17.15 -13.65 -30.86
CA THR A 4 18.22 -13.14 -29.96
C THR A 4 17.80 -12.68 -28.56
N PHE A 5 16.58 -12.95 -28.08
CA PHE A 5 16.13 -12.45 -26.77
C PHE A 5 15.98 -13.52 -25.66
N LEU A 6 16.39 -14.77 -25.91
CA LEU A 6 16.24 -15.90 -24.98
C LEU A 6 17.56 -16.43 -24.38
N LYS A 7 18.55 -15.54 -24.16
CA LYS A 7 19.84 -15.93 -23.53
C LYS A 7 20.19 -15.19 -22.23
N PHE A 8 19.37 -14.26 -21.74
CA PHE A 8 19.73 -13.45 -20.56
C PHE A 8 19.06 -13.88 -19.23
N TRP A 9 18.25 -14.95 -19.23
CA TRP A 9 17.58 -15.46 -18.02
C TRP A 9 18.08 -16.84 -17.55
N GLY A 10 19.12 -17.38 -18.19
CA GLY A 10 19.67 -18.73 -17.92
C GLY A 10 21.02 -18.76 -17.21
N GLN A 11 21.54 -17.63 -16.69
CA GLN A 11 22.91 -17.53 -16.18
C GLN A 11 23.01 -16.94 -14.76
N TRP A 12 21.95 -17.07 -13.94
CA TRP A 12 21.96 -16.54 -12.56
C TRP A 12 21.74 -17.62 -11.49
N ASN A 13 21.95 -18.90 -11.82
CA ASN A 13 21.78 -20.01 -10.86
C ASN A 13 22.94 -21.02 -10.82
N SER A 14 24.16 -20.59 -11.14
CA SER A 14 25.38 -21.37 -10.93
C SER A 14 26.44 -20.53 -10.23
N ALA A 15 26.35 -20.44 -8.90
CA ALA A 15 27.47 -20.14 -8.01
C ALA A 15 26.96 -20.15 -6.56
N SER A 16 26.89 -21.33 -5.94
CA SER A 16 26.97 -21.52 -4.49
C SER A 16 27.11 -23.02 -4.24
N ASP A 17 28.30 -23.54 -4.51
CA ASP A 17 28.74 -24.84 -4.01
C ASP A 17 29.61 -24.63 -2.77
N HIS A 18 29.31 -25.44 -1.75
CA HIS A 18 30.16 -25.89 -0.63
C HIS A 18 30.27 -25.02 0.64
N CYS A 19 29.42 -25.35 1.62
CA CYS A 19 29.73 -26.09 2.87
C CYS A 19 28.46 -26.02 3.74
N GLY A 20 27.59 -27.03 3.81
CA GLY A 20 27.80 -28.31 4.47
C GLY A 20 26.83 -28.39 5.66
N ASP A 21 25.60 -28.88 5.44
CA ASP A 21 24.93 -29.76 6.40
C ASP A 21 23.79 -30.51 5.71
N GLU A 22 23.96 -31.81 5.69
CA GLU A 22 23.26 -32.81 4.90
C GLU A 22 22.35 -33.57 5.85
N SER A 23 21.06 -33.21 5.92
CA SER A 23 19.96 -34.11 6.33
C SER A 23 18.62 -33.38 6.42
N ALA A 24 17.91 -33.26 5.30
CA ALA A 24 16.43 -33.30 5.24
C ALA A 24 15.94 -33.18 3.79
N MET A 25 16.45 -34.03 2.90
CA MET A 25 15.87 -34.20 1.57
C MET A 25 14.89 -35.37 1.63
N LYS A 26 13.58 -35.09 1.64
CA LYS A 26 12.55 -35.95 1.04
C LYS A 26 11.18 -35.27 1.06
N ARG A 27 10.65 -35.07 -0.16
CA ARG A 27 9.22 -34.94 -0.53
C ARG A 27 8.62 -33.56 -0.20
N ASP A 28 8.06 -32.76 -1.10
CA ASP A 28 7.28 -33.07 -2.30
C ASP A 28 7.52 -32.05 -3.41
N ALA A 29 7.91 -32.54 -4.58
CA ALA A 29 7.63 -31.91 -5.85
C ALA A 29 6.56 -32.78 -6.53
N GLU A 30 5.34 -32.28 -6.67
CA GLU A 30 4.49 -32.74 -7.76
C GLU A 30 3.64 -31.62 -8.35
N VAL A 31 3.68 -31.64 -9.67
CA VAL A 31 3.01 -30.84 -10.68
C VAL A 31 1.52 -31.17 -10.68
N VAL A 32 0.63 -30.19 -10.82
CA VAL A 32 -0.69 -30.46 -11.41
C VAL A 32 -1.15 -29.30 -12.30
N LEU A 33 -1.06 -29.55 -13.61
CA LEU A 33 -1.90 -28.98 -14.68
C LEU A 33 -3.38 -28.99 -14.24
N PHE A 34 -4.16 -27.94 -14.45
CA PHE A 34 -5.59 -28.16 -14.73
C PHE A 34 -6.18 -27.13 -15.69
N ALA A 35 -6.73 -27.69 -16.77
CA ALA A 35 -7.57 -27.07 -17.76
C ALA A 35 -9.03 -27.03 -17.27
N ASP A 36 -9.73 -26.03 -17.80
CA ASP A 36 -11.15 -25.94 -18.15
C ASP A 36 -12.20 -26.78 -17.38
N LEU A 37 -13.08 -26.06 -16.68
CA LEU A 37 -14.46 -26.52 -16.49
C LEU A 37 -15.42 -25.33 -16.52
N ARG A 38 -16.00 -25.09 -17.70
CA ARG A 38 -17.31 -24.46 -17.87
C ARG A 38 -18.34 -25.19 -16.99
N GLN A 39 -19.07 -24.44 -16.17
CA GLN A 39 -20.45 -24.78 -15.84
C GLN A 39 -21.34 -23.54 -15.77
N SER A 40 -22.44 -23.70 -16.46
CA SER A 40 -23.62 -22.87 -16.61
C SER A 40 -24.38 -22.60 -15.30
N GLY A 41 -24.97 -21.40 -15.22
CA GLY A 41 -26.32 -21.22 -14.66
C GLY A 41 -26.41 -20.65 -13.24
N ARG A 42 -26.86 -19.40 -13.13
CA ARG A 42 -28.18 -19.08 -12.56
C ARG A 42 -28.49 -17.59 -12.65
N ARG A 43 -29.51 -17.29 -13.44
CA ARG A 43 -30.31 -16.06 -13.44
C ARG A 43 -31.18 -16.01 -12.18
N ARG A 44 -31.19 -14.88 -11.47
CA ARG A 44 -32.34 -14.29 -10.71
C ARG A 44 -32.03 -12.78 -10.67
N SER A 45 -32.61 -11.90 -11.48
CA SER A 45 -34.01 -11.46 -11.57
C SER A 45 -34.60 -11.06 -10.22
N SER A 46 -34.56 -9.77 -9.91
CA SER A 46 -35.45 -9.09 -8.96
C SER A 46 -36.06 -7.86 -9.64
N LYS A 47 -37.30 -8.03 -10.12
CA LYS A 47 -38.29 -6.97 -10.37
C LYS A 47 -38.73 -6.43 -8.98
N LYS A 48 -38.79 -5.13 -8.71
CA LYS A 48 -39.69 -4.04 -9.16
C LYS A 48 -40.83 -3.79 -8.15
N LEU A 49 -41.14 -2.50 -7.97
CA LEU A 49 -42.32 -1.84 -7.36
C LEU A 49 -42.20 -1.56 -5.87
N ALA A 50 -42.68 -0.45 -5.30
CA ALA A 50 -43.14 0.89 -5.74
C ALA A 50 -43.33 1.69 -4.41
N LYS A 51 -43.02 3.00 -4.36
CA LYS A 51 -43.98 4.13 -4.24
C LYS A 51 -44.93 4.00 -3.02
N VAL A 52 -45.03 4.96 -2.10
CA VAL A 52 -46.00 6.09 -2.18
C VAL A 52 -45.86 7.01 -0.94
N ALA A 53 -46.08 8.32 -1.17
CA ALA A 53 -46.60 9.42 -0.32
C ALA A 53 -45.73 9.96 0.82
N ALA A 54 -45.34 11.25 0.81
CA ALA A 54 -46.12 12.49 1.02
C ALA A 54 -46.07 12.89 2.49
N ASP A 55 -45.52 14.07 2.79
CA ASP A 55 -46.35 15.16 3.28
C ASP A 55 -45.57 16.46 3.46
N THR A 56 -46.36 17.51 3.30
CA THR A 56 -46.09 18.92 3.20
C THR A 56 -45.75 19.60 4.53
N ASN A 57 -44.99 20.70 4.38
CA ASN A 57 -44.62 21.76 5.33
C ASN A 57 -45.82 22.31 6.15
N PRO A 58 -45.64 22.94 7.33
CA PRO A 58 -45.30 24.38 7.33
C PRO A 58 -44.46 24.93 8.53
N MET A 59 -43.62 25.93 8.22
CA MET A 59 -43.51 27.27 8.83
C MET A 59 -43.87 27.45 10.32
N VAL A 60 -42.89 27.77 11.18
CA VAL A 60 -43.09 28.53 12.44
C VAL A 60 -41.90 29.45 12.74
N ALA A 61 -42.25 30.72 12.93
CA ALA A 61 -41.65 31.80 13.73
C ALA A 61 -40.20 32.25 13.49
N ALA A 62 -40.11 33.42 12.86
CA ALA A 62 -39.14 34.44 13.19
C ALA A 62 -39.35 34.95 14.63
N ASP A 63 -38.26 35.25 15.33
CA ASP A 63 -38.13 36.38 16.25
C ASP A 63 -36.64 36.61 16.61
N PRO A 64 -36.27 37.81 17.10
CA PRO A 64 -35.12 38.52 16.56
C PRO A 64 -34.03 38.84 17.60
N MET A 65 -32.92 39.34 17.06
CA MET A 65 -31.93 40.20 17.73
C MET A 65 -31.00 39.58 18.79
N GLY A 66 -29.71 39.57 18.41
CA GLY A 66 -28.74 40.39 19.16
C GLY A 66 -28.01 39.73 20.31
N GLN A 67 -27.09 38.80 20.01
CA GLN A 67 -25.88 38.65 20.81
C GLN A 67 -24.66 38.69 19.91
N SER A 68 -24.15 39.91 19.70
CA SER A 68 -22.81 40.16 19.19
C SER A 68 -21.81 39.63 20.20
N VAL A 69 -21.37 38.38 20.01
CA VAL A 69 -20.19 37.84 20.67
C VAL A 69 -19.00 38.72 20.27
N PRO A 70 -18.27 39.34 21.22
CA PRO A 70 -17.06 40.08 20.86
C PRO A 70 -16.08 39.08 20.26
N ALA A 71 -15.76 39.29 18.98
CA ALA A 71 -14.66 38.65 18.30
C ALA A 71 -13.37 39.05 19.00
N GLY A 72 -13.01 38.31 20.04
CA GLY A 72 -11.65 38.30 20.57
C GLY A 72 -10.71 38.02 19.40
N PRO A 73 -9.54 38.70 19.33
CA PRO A 73 -8.62 38.49 18.22
C PRO A 73 -8.29 37.01 18.17
N LEU A 74 -8.73 36.35 17.09
CA LEU A 74 -8.20 35.06 16.68
C LEU A 74 -6.73 35.34 16.43
N THR A 75 -5.90 35.14 17.47
CA THR A 75 -4.46 35.04 17.35
C THR A 75 -4.23 33.83 16.47
N SER A 76 -4.21 34.13 15.17
CA SER A 76 -3.83 33.26 14.10
C SER A 76 -2.48 32.65 14.48
N ASP A 77 -2.50 31.37 14.83
CA ASP A 77 -1.33 30.51 15.06
C ASP A 77 -0.61 30.25 13.71
N ALA A 78 -0.39 31.32 12.94
CA ALA A 78 0.14 31.35 11.58
C ALA A 78 1.65 31.06 11.51
N SER A 79 2.29 30.80 12.65
CA SER A 79 3.72 30.53 12.73
C SER A 79 4.06 29.04 12.83
N ARG A 80 3.08 28.11 12.86
CA ARG A 80 3.41 26.69 12.86
C ARG A 80 4.08 26.28 11.54
N PRO A 81 5.36 25.87 11.55
CA PRO A 81 6.00 25.38 10.34
C PRO A 81 5.23 24.17 9.82
N THR A 82 4.87 24.19 8.53
CA THR A 82 4.19 23.04 7.94
C THR A 82 5.04 21.79 8.12
N PRO A 83 4.48 20.68 8.63
CA PRO A 83 5.27 19.49 8.88
C PRO A 83 5.83 18.99 7.54
N SER A 84 7.14 18.71 7.55
CA SER A 84 7.83 18.12 6.41
C SER A 84 7.09 16.86 5.94
N HIS A 85 7.18 16.53 4.65
CA HIS A 85 6.51 15.34 4.10
C HIS A 85 6.83 14.08 4.92
N ARG A 86 8.10 13.91 5.30
CA ARG A 86 8.56 12.83 6.16
C ARG A 86 7.82 12.80 7.51
N ALA A 87 7.76 13.93 8.21
CA ALA A 87 7.06 14.03 9.50
C ALA A 87 5.58 13.68 9.37
N ARG A 88 4.94 14.13 8.28
CA ARG A 88 3.53 13.81 7.99
C ARG A 88 3.29 12.33 7.74
N VAL A 89 4.18 11.66 7.00
CA VAL A 89 4.07 10.22 6.73
C VAL A 89 4.26 9.42 8.02
N LEU A 90 5.26 9.76 8.84
CA LEU A 90 5.54 9.04 10.08
C LEU A 90 4.45 9.27 11.14
N GLY A 91 3.89 10.48 11.24
CA GLY A 91 2.78 10.78 12.15
C GLY A 91 1.42 10.21 11.70
N MET A 92 1.33 9.61 10.50
CA MET A 92 0.08 9.10 9.97
C MET A 92 -0.38 7.84 10.72
N ASN A 93 -1.65 7.80 11.12
CA ASN A 93 -2.27 6.61 11.70
C ASN A 93 -2.26 5.44 10.69
N LEU A 94 -1.90 4.24 11.13
CA LEU A 94 -1.81 3.06 10.27
C LEU A 94 -3.10 2.75 9.50
N LYS A 95 -4.29 2.99 10.08
CA LYS A 95 -5.58 2.80 9.40
C LYS A 95 -5.75 3.76 8.21
N HIS A 96 -5.18 4.96 8.30
CA HIS A 96 -5.21 5.96 7.24
C HIS A 96 -4.21 5.62 6.12
N THR A 97 -3.06 5.03 6.46
CA THR A 97 -2.05 4.64 5.46
C THR A 97 -2.55 3.61 4.45
N LYS A 98 -3.60 2.84 4.80
CA LYS A 98 -4.16 1.71 4.03
C LYS A 98 -3.14 0.64 3.63
N LEU A 99 -2.02 0.58 4.37
CA LEU A 99 -0.94 -0.39 4.21
C LEU A 99 -1.32 -1.77 4.78
N CYS A 100 -1.96 -1.76 5.95
CA CYS A 100 -2.55 -2.94 6.59
C CYS A 100 -4.07 -2.98 6.40
N THR A 101 -4.65 -4.14 6.68
CA THR A 101 -6.10 -4.32 6.79
C THR A 101 -6.56 -3.81 8.16
N ASP A 102 -7.77 -3.29 8.29
CA ASP A 102 -8.24 -2.71 9.56
C ASP A 102 -8.05 -3.67 10.75
N ARG A 103 -8.47 -4.95 10.61
CA ARG A 103 -8.22 -6.00 11.62
C ARG A 103 -6.75 -6.18 12.01
N ARG A 104 -5.81 -5.99 11.06
CA ARG A 104 -4.37 -6.09 11.33
C ARG A 104 -3.88 -4.82 12.01
N CYS A 105 -4.39 -3.66 11.62
CA CYS A 105 -4.06 -2.41 12.28
C CYS A 105 -4.58 -2.42 13.73
N ASP A 106 -5.75 -3.01 14.01
CA ASP A 106 -6.27 -3.19 15.38
C ASP A 106 -5.35 -4.11 16.22
N ARG A 107 -4.88 -5.23 15.64
CA ARG A 107 -3.90 -6.11 16.29
C ARG A 107 -2.53 -5.46 16.51
N LEU A 108 -2.14 -4.51 15.67
CA LEU A 108 -0.92 -3.74 15.88
C LEU A 108 -1.10 -2.69 16.97
N ALA A 109 -2.26 -2.04 17.00
CA ALA A 109 -2.63 -1.08 18.05
C ALA A 109 -2.65 -1.74 19.43
N SER A 110 -3.13 -2.99 19.56
CA SER A 110 -3.09 -3.73 20.84
C SER A 110 -1.67 -4.04 21.34
N VAL A 111 -0.65 -3.92 20.48
CA VAL A 111 0.77 -4.09 20.82
C VAL A 111 1.47 -2.73 21.00
N GLY A 112 0.74 -1.61 20.89
CA GLY A 112 1.26 -0.25 21.03
C GLY A 112 1.72 0.40 19.73
N VAL A 113 1.39 -0.17 18.57
CA VAL A 113 1.79 0.37 17.26
C VAL A 113 0.57 1.00 16.59
N ILE A 114 0.49 2.34 16.63
CA ILE A 114 -0.69 3.09 16.14
C ILE A 114 -0.34 3.89 14.87
N THR A 115 0.87 4.47 14.83
CA THR A 115 1.35 5.31 13.74
C THR A 115 2.35 4.58 12.85
N ALA A 116 2.60 5.14 11.66
CA ALA A 116 3.66 4.66 10.77
C ALA A 116 5.06 4.84 11.40
N GLY A 117 5.24 5.87 12.23
CA GLY A 117 6.44 6.12 13.02
C GLY A 117 6.68 5.02 14.05
N ASP A 118 5.65 4.63 14.79
CA ASP A 118 5.74 3.53 15.77
C ASP A 118 6.12 2.22 15.08
N LEU A 119 5.56 1.95 13.90
CA LEU A 119 5.88 0.75 13.12
C LEU A 119 7.33 0.77 12.61
N MET A 120 7.89 1.96 12.40
CA MET A 120 9.27 2.16 11.94
C MET A 120 10.30 2.00 13.05
N THR A 121 9.96 2.36 14.28
CA THR A 121 10.84 2.22 15.45
C THR A 121 10.73 0.84 16.10
N ALA A 122 9.60 0.15 15.94
CA ALA A 122 9.39 -1.14 16.56
C ALA A 122 10.18 -2.28 15.91
N GLU A 123 10.55 -3.25 16.76
CA GLU A 123 11.28 -4.45 16.36
C GLU A 123 10.32 -5.49 15.74
N PRO A 124 10.50 -5.88 14.46
CA PRO A 124 9.56 -6.76 13.77
C PRO A 124 9.36 -8.13 14.42
N LEU A 125 10.42 -8.76 14.94
CA LEU A 125 10.37 -10.10 15.50
C LEU A 125 9.58 -10.11 16.83
N ALA A 126 9.74 -9.10 17.68
CA ALA A 126 9.06 -8.93 18.95
C ALA A 126 7.55 -8.75 18.75
N ILE A 127 7.15 -7.93 17.77
CA ILE A 127 5.72 -7.79 17.42
C ILE A 127 5.21 -9.10 16.82
N ALA A 128 5.98 -9.73 15.94
CA ALA A 128 5.58 -10.95 15.25
C ALA A 128 5.33 -12.12 16.22
N LYS A 129 6.15 -12.27 17.27
CA LYS A 129 5.95 -13.24 18.36
C LYS A 129 4.59 -13.07 19.04
N LYS A 130 4.14 -11.83 19.26
CA LYS A 130 2.83 -11.52 19.85
C LYS A 130 1.65 -11.78 18.90
N MET A 131 1.91 -12.00 17.60
CA MET A 131 0.86 -12.19 16.59
C MET A 131 0.58 -13.67 16.22
N GLY A 132 1.26 -14.63 16.84
CA GLY A 132 0.98 -16.07 16.73
C GLY A 132 1.54 -16.79 15.50
N ALA A 133 2.10 -16.06 14.52
CA ALA A 133 2.74 -16.64 13.33
C ALA A 133 4.02 -15.86 12.98
N PRO A 134 5.12 -16.05 13.75
CA PRO A 134 6.23 -15.10 13.81
C PRO A 134 6.94 -14.90 12.47
N ALA A 135 7.34 -15.96 11.77
CA ALA A 135 8.10 -15.81 10.51
C ALA A 135 7.34 -15.04 9.42
N LYS A 136 6.06 -15.37 9.21
CA LYS A 136 5.22 -14.71 8.20
C LYS A 136 4.84 -13.28 8.61
N ALA A 137 4.56 -13.07 9.89
CA ALA A 137 4.29 -11.76 10.45
C ALA A 137 5.51 -10.85 10.29
N GLU A 138 6.69 -11.31 10.67
CA GLU A 138 7.94 -10.57 10.59
C GLU A 138 8.24 -10.15 9.13
N ALA A 139 8.16 -11.08 8.18
CA ALA A 139 8.36 -10.78 6.76
C ALA A 139 7.37 -9.71 6.26
N THR A 140 6.13 -9.74 6.75
CA THR A 140 5.11 -8.74 6.41
C THR A 140 5.42 -7.38 7.04
N LEU A 141 5.85 -7.34 8.30
CA LEU A 141 6.22 -6.11 9.00
C LEU A 141 7.46 -5.45 8.36
N ARG A 142 8.48 -6.23 7.99
CA ARG A 142 9.66 -5.73 7.26
C ARG A 142 9.27 -5.08 5.94
N ARG A 143 8.32 -5.69 5.22
CA ARG A 143 7.77 -5.11 3.98
C ARG A 143 7.04 -3.80 4.24
N TYR A 144 6.27 -3.71 5.32
CA TYR A 144 5.61 -2.46 5.72
C TYR A 144 6.62 -1.36 6.06
N GLN A 145 7.66 -1.69 6.83
CA GLN A 145 8.74 -0.76 7.13
C GLN A 145 9.44 -0.28 5.85
N GLN A 146 9.71 -1.16 4.89
CA GLN A 146 10.28 -0.75 3.59
C GLN A 146 9.37 0.22 2.84
N ALA A 147 8.06 -0.04 2.80
CA ALA A 147 7.09 0.85 2.17
C ALA A 147 7.03 2.23 2.88
N ILE A 148 7.07 2.24 4.22
CA ILE A 148 7.08 3.48 5.00
C ILE A 148 8.38 4.26 4.77
N ARG A 149 9.54 3.60 4.75
CA ARG A 149 10.83 4.24 4.43
C ARG A 149 10.81 4.91 3.06
N LEU A 150 10.31 4.20 2.05
CA LEU A 150 10.25 4.72 0.68
C LEU A 150 9.28 5.91 0.57
N SER A 151 8.07 5.78 1.14
CA SER A 151 7.07 6.85 1.14
C SER A 151 7.48 8.07 1.97
N ALA A 152 8.19 7.87 3.07
CA ALA A 152 8.71 8.97 3.90
C ALA A 152 9.84 9.73 3.20
N ALA A 153 10.55 9.10 2.26
CA ALA A 153 11.62 9.72 1.50
C ALA A 153 11.12 10.43 0.23
N VAL A 154 10.15 9.86 -0.48
CA VAL A 154 9.65 10.41 -1.75
C VAL A 154 8.40 11.27 -1.51
N PRO A 155 8.44 12.60 -1.76
CA PRO A 155 7.29 13.47 -1.64
C PRO A 155 6.08 13.01 -2.47
N GLY A 156 4.89 13.06 -1.88
CA GLY A 156 3.64 12.69 -2.56
C GLY A 156 3.45 11.18 -2.79
N LEU A 157 4.35 10.32 -2.32
CA LEU A 157 4.17 8.88 -2.30
C LEU A 157 3.45 8.45 -1.01
N MET A 158 2.30 7.77 -1.13
CA MET A 158 1.62 7.21 0.03
C MET A 158 2.20 5.84 0.41
N PRO A 159 2.21 5.44 1.70
CA PRO A 159 2.70 4.13 2.13
C PRO A 159 2.04 2.94 1.44
N ARG A 160 0.73 3.02 1.15
CA ARG A 160 0.03 2.02 0.35
C ARG A 160 0.65 1.83 -1.02
N ASP A 161 0.87 2.93 -1.73
CA ASP A 161 1.39 2.87 -3.10
C ASP A 161 2.86 2.42 -3.09
N ALA A 162 3.62 2.83 -2.08
CA ALA A 162 4.97 2.33 -1.84
C ALA A 162 5.01 0.81 -1.58
N SER A 163 3.97 0.21 -0.97
CA SER A 163 3.93 -1.25 -0.77
C SER A 163 3.85 -2.00 -2.09
N LEU A 164 3.10 -1.46 -3.07
CA LEU A 164 3.02 -2.02 -4.42
C LEU A 164 4.40 -1.98 -5.09
N LEU A 165 5.11 -0.84 -4.99
CA LEU A 165 6.48 -0.69 -5.52
C LEU A 165 7.45 -1.70 -4.88
N VAL A 166 7.40 -1.87 -3.56
CA VAL A 166 8.18 -2.89 -2.87
C VAL A 166 7.81 -4.30 -3.35
N SER A 167 6.53 -4.55 -3.63
CA SER A 167 6.04 -5.84 -4.11
C SER A 167 6.55 -6.21 -5.51
N ILE A 168 6.82 -5.22 -6.37
CA ILE A 168 7.48 -5.38 -7.69
C ILE A 168 8.99 -5.13 -7.65
N HIS A 169 9.59 -5.21 -6.46
CA HIS A 169 11.04 -5.11 -6.23
C HIS A 169 11.67 -3.73 -6.51
N ARG A 170 10.88 -2.65 -6.45
CA ARG A 170 11.35 -1.26 -6.49
C ARG A 170 11.38 -0.67 -5.08
N LYS A 171 12.43 -1.02 -4.34
CA LYS A 171 12.58 -0.72 -2.89
C LYS A 171 13.43 0.50 -2.55
N SER A 172 14.15 1.07 -3.52
CA SER A 172 15.08 2.19 -3.28
C SER A 172 14.74 3.40 -4.14
N ILE A 173 15.08 4.58 -3.63
CA ILE A 173 14.92 5.86 -4.34
C ILE A 173 15.71 5.83 -5.65
N ARG A 174 16.95 5.32 -5.59
CA ARG A 174 17.82 5.17 -6.77
C ARG A 174 17.19 4.27 -7.84
N ALA A 175 16.63 3.12 -7.46
CA ALA A 175 15.99 2.23 -8.42
C ALA A 175 14.73 2.85 -9.02
N LEU A 176 14.00 3.68 -8.26
CA LEU A 176 12.81 4.37 -8.74
C LEU A 176 13.15 5.53 -9.69
N ALA A 177 14.21 6.28 -9.40
CA ALA A 177 14.60 7.46 -10.16
C ALA A 177 15.14 7.16 -11.58
N ILE A 178 15.71 5.97 -11.78
CA ILE A 178 16.20 5.52 -13.10
C ILE A 178 15.14 4.77 -13.92
N ASP A 179 13.97 4.50 -13.33
CA ASP A 179 12.94 3.68 -13.97
C ASP A 179 12.16 4.50 -15.02
N SER A 180 11.63 3.82 -16.03
CA SER A 180 10.76 4.45 -17.03
C SER A 180 9.31 4.49 -16.50
N PRO A 181 8.64 5.66 -16.51
CA PRO A 181 7.26 5.76 -16.02
C PRO A 181 6.29 4.79 -16.69
N ALA A 182 6.44 4.58 -18.01
CA ALA A 182 5.58 3.68 -18.78
C ALA A 182 5.83 2.21 -18.44
N MET A 183 7.11 1.83 -18.29
CA MET A 183 7.48 0.45 -17.91
C MET A 183 7.03 0.12 -16.50
N LEU A 184 7.28 1.03 -15.55
CA LEU A 184 6.86 0.86 -14.17
C LEU A 184 5.33 0.74 -14.04
N HIS A 185 4.58 1.55 -14.80
CA HIS A 185 3.12 1.44 -14.81
C HIS A 185 2.65 0.09 -15.38
N ARG A 186 3.25 -0.38 -16.48
CA ARG A 186 2.97 -1.71 -17.05
C ARG A 186 3.28 -2.84 -16.07
N ASP A 187 4.34 -2.72 -15.29
CA ASP A 187 4.70 -3.69 -14.25
C ASP A 187 3.67 -3.73 -13.12
N LEU A 188 3.15 -2.56 -12.73
CA LEU A 188 2.06 -2.46 -11.76
C LEU A 188 0.76 -3.07 -12.29
N GLU A 189 0.43 -2.86 -13.57
CA GLU A 189 -0.71 -3.50 -14.24
C GLU A 189 -0.56 -5.03 -14.26
N ARG A 190 0.60 -5.53 -14.68
CA ARG A 190 0.88 -6.98 -14.64
C ARG A 190 0.80 -7.54 -13.24
N PHE A 191 1.34 -6.84 -12.25
CA PHE A 191 1.26 -7.25 -10.85
C PHE A 191 -0.19 -7.28 -10.36
N ALA A 192 -1.01 -6.29 -10.71
CA ALA A 192 -2.42 -6.25 -10.33
C ALA A 192 -3.23 -7.44 -10.83
N LEU A 193 -2.87 -7.99 -11.99
CA LEU A 193 -3.49 -9.18 -12.55
C LEU A 193 -3.06 -10.48 -11.84
N SER A 194 -1.91 -10.48 -11.17
CA SER A 194 -1.43 -11.64 -10.41
C SER A 194 -2.28 -11.91 -9.17
N SER A 195 -2.38 -13.17 -8.73
CA SER A 195 -3.12 -13.54 -7.52
C SER A 195 -2.60 -12.82 -6.26
N ARG A 196 -1.30 -12.52 -6.22
CA ARG A 196 -0.70 -11.75 -5.12
C ARG A 196 -1.12 -10.28 -5.18
N GLY A 197 -1.09 -9.66 -6.35
CA GLY A 197 -1.52 -8.26 -6.53
C GLY A 197 -3.00 -8.07 -6.26
N GLN A 198 -3.86 -8.99 -6.72
CA GLN A 198 -5.30 -8.96 -6.40
C GLN A 198 -5.55 -8.99 -4.89
N ARG A 199 -4.83 -9.84 -4.14
CA ARG A 199 -4.93 -9.90 -2.66
C ARG A 199 -4.43 -8.63 -1.97
N GLU A 200 -3.37 -8.01 -2.49
CA GLU A 200 -2.80 -6.78 -1.92
C GLU A 200 -3.69 -5.57 -2.23
N MET A 201 -4.22 -5.50 -3.46
CA MET A 201 -5.07 -4.41 -3.91
C MET A 201 -6.47 -4.47 -3.32
N LYS A 202 -7.03 -5.66 -3.08
CA LYS A 202 -8.39 -5.84 -2.54
C LYS A 202 -9.45 -5.04 -3.32
N GLY A 203 -9.40 -5.11 -4.64
CA GLY A 203 -10.32 -4.39 -5.54
C GLY A 203 -10.11 -2.87 -5.61
N ARG A 204 -9.07 -2.33 -4.96
CA ARG A 204 -8.75 -0.90 -5.06
C ARG A 204 -8.05 -0.57 -6.37
N ARG A 205 -8.16 0.68 -6.81
CA ARG A 205 -7.55 1.16 -8.06
C ARG A 205 -6.01 1.20 -8.00
N LEU A 206 -5.40 0.99 -9.16
CA LEU A 206 -3.98 1.23 -9.40
C LEU A 206 -3.67 2.73 -9.44
N PRO A 207 -2.44 3.13 -9.10
CA PRO A 207 -1.99 4.50 -9.31
C PRO A 207 -1.89 4.80 -10.81
N SER A 208 -2.39 5.97 -11.21
CA SER A 208 -2.30 6.43 -12.60
C SER A 208 -0.86 6.69 -13.05
N LEU A 209 -0.58 6.55 -14.35
CA LEU A 209 0.71 6.89 -14.96
C LEU A 209 1.22 8.29 -14.58
N ARG A 210 0.34 9.31 -14.55
CA ARG A 210 0.70 10.68 -14.13
C ARG A 210 1.29 10.71 -12.71
N ARG A 211 0.76 9.89 -11.81
CA ARG A 211 1.24 9.80 -10.43
C ARG A 211 2.59 9.08 -10.36
N VAL A 212 2.75 7.99 -11.12
CA VAL A 212 4.03 7.28 -11.26
C VAL A 212 5.13 8.21 -11.76
N ARG A 213 4.85 8.99 -12.81
CA ARG A 213 5.77 10.00 -13.35
C ARG A 213 6.25 10.99 -12.27
N ARG A 214 5.31 11.54 -11.48
CA ARG A 214 5.65 12.47 -10.39
C ARG A 214 6.57 11.86 -9.33
N TRP A 215 6.37 10.58 -8.99
CA TRP A 215 7.25 9.90 -8.03
C TRP A 215 8.66 9.70 -8.56
N ILE A 216 8.80 9.40 -9.86
CA ILE A 216 10.11 9.27 -10.51
C ILE A 216 10.80 10.64 -10.54
N GLU A 217 10.13 11.69 -11.01
CA GLU A 217 10.66 13.07 -11.04
C GLU A 217 11.11 13.54 -9.64
N ALA A 218 10.30 13.29 -8.61
CA ALA A 218 10.65 13.60 -7.23
C ALA A 218 11.86 12.77 -6.76
N SER A 219 11.95 11.49 -7.14
CA SER A 219 13.07 10.63 -6.77
C SER A 219 14.37 11.06 -7.46
N SER A 220 14.33 11.43 -8.73
CA SER A 220 15.48 11.95 -9.47
C SER A 220 15.97 13.27 -8.89
N SER A 221 15.05 14.17 -8.50
CA SER A 221 15.40 15.44 -7.84
C SER A 221 16.13 15.21 -6.51
N LEU A 222 15.70 14.20 -5.73
CA LEU A 222 16.35 13.83 -4.48
C LEU A 222 17.73 13.19 -4.67
N GLN A 223 18.01 12.56 -5.83
CA GLN A 223 19.32 11.99 -6.09
C GLN A 223 20.39 13.04 -6.38
N VAL A 224 20.00 14.19 -6.95
CA VAL A 224 20.93 15.27 -7.27
C VAL A 224 21.30 16.08 -6.03
N ALA A 225 20.45 16.06 -5.00
CA ALA A 225 20.65 16.79 -3.75
C ALA A 225 21.50 16.05 -2.70
N VAL A 226 21.97 14.84 -3.00
CA VAL A 226 22.79 13.98 -2.11
C VAL A 226 24.17 13.79 -2.72
#